data_AF-A0A1Q7S2V6-F1
#
_entry.id   AF-A0A1Q7S2V6-F1
#
_cell.length_a   1.000
_cell.length_b   1.000
_cell.length_c   1.000
_cell.angle_alpha   90.00
_cell.angle_beta   90.00
_cell.angle_gamma   90.00
#
_symmetry.space_group_name_H-M   'P 1'
#
loop_
_entity.id
_entity.type
_entity.pdbx_description
1 polymer ?
#
loop_
_entity_poly.entity_id
_entity_poly.type
_entity_poly.pdbx_seq_one_letter_code
_entity_poly.pdbx_strand_id
1 'polypeptide(L)'
;MPTFNAFSVGGIRVRIDQSWFIAFILFSWTLSAVYFPFQVPDYPKYTYWLAGSLSALAFFGCVLLHELTHCIVARRLGIPVRRITLFIFGGVSEMEQMQPAGARPEFLTTIAGPLASMGLGALFLSLAVLATGVVSRIVVEMLRYMYTSTSCLLYSKVFINPETLTRAPSARCPLPEGEGAKHATIGLFWSDACLASAAGSTNTTTW
;
A
#
# COMPACT_ATOMS: atom_id res chain seq x y z
N MET A 1 2.08 -9.15 -19.73
CA MET A 1 3.46 -8.64 -19.66
C MET A 1 4.34 -9.70 -18.99
N PRO A 2 5.66 -9.75 -19.27
CA PRO A 2 6.55 -10.72 -18.63
C PRO A 2 6.59 -10.48 -17.12
N THR A 3 6.31 -11.54 -16.34
CA THR A 3 6.37 -11.52 -14.88
C THR A 3 7.50 -12.42 -14.41
N PHE A 4 8.31 -11.93 -13.49
CA PHE A 4 9.42 -12.69 -12.93
C PHE A 4 9.01 -13.27 -11.58
N ASN A 5 9.35 -14.54 -11.32
CA ASN A 5 9.19 -15.12 -9.98
C ASN A 5 10.28 -14.55 -9.09
N ALA A 6 9.91 -13.82 -8.04
CA ALA A 6 10.87 -13.19 -7.14
C ALA A 6 11.23 -14.14 -6.00
N PHE A 7 10.27 -14.49 -5.15
CA PHE A 7 10.47 -15.36 -3.99
C PHE A 7 9.12 -15.88 -3.45
N SER A 8 9.15 -16.80 -2.48
CA SER A 8 7.95 -17.28 -1.79
C SER A 8 8.04 -17.03 -0.29
N VAL A 9 7.01 -16.41 0.29
CA VAL A 9 6.91 -16.19 1.75
C VAL A 9 5.71 -16.95 2.29
N GLY A 10 5.94 -17.81 3.27
CA GLY A 10 4.88 -18.60 3.91
C GLY A 10 4.09 -19.50 2.96
N GLY A 11 4.61 -19.84 1.77
CA GLY A 11 3.92 -20.60 0.72
C GLY A 11 3.14 -19.76 -0.30
N ILE A 12 3.16 -18.43 -0.17
CA ILE A 12 2.60 -17.50 -1.17
C ILE A 12 3.70 -17.09 -2.13
N ARG A 13 3.47 -17.24 -3.44
CA ARG A 13 4.45 -16.89 -4.48
C ARG A 13 4.35 -15.39 -4.79
N VAL A 14 5.44 -14.66 -4.62
CA VAL A 14 5.57 -13.24 -4.98
C VAL A 14 6.14 -13.12 -6.39
N ARG A 15 5.42 -12.42 -7.27
CA ARG A 15 5.91 -12.03 -8.60
C ARG A 15 6.13 -10.53 -8.68
N ILE A 16 7.11 -10.15 -9.49
CA ILE A 16 7.35 -8.76 -9.86
C ILE A 16 7.05 -8.64 -11.36
N ASP A 17 6.15 -7.74 -11.71
CA ASP A 17 5.88 -7.36 -13.10
C ASP A 17 6.91 -6.34 -13.58
N GLN A 18 7.23 -6.33 -14.88
CA GLN A 18 8.20 -5.38 -15.45
C GLN A 18 7.81 -3.91 -15.22
N SER A 19 6.51 -3.60 -15.13
CA SER A 19 6.02 -2.25 -14.81
C SER A 19 6.50 -1.75 -13.44
N TRP A 20 6.87 -2.65 -12.52
CA TRP A 20 7.45 -2.29 -11.23
C TRP A 20 8.75 -1.50 -11.35
N PHE A 21 9.62 -1.83 -12.31
CA PHE A 21 10.88 -1.11 -12.51
C PHE A 21 10.64 0.34 -12.96
N ILE A 22 9.62 0.56 -13.80
CA ILE A 22 9.22 1.90 -14.23
C ILE A 22 8.70 2.68 -13.02
N ALA A 23 7.85 2.06 -12.20
CA ALA A 23 7.34 2.65 -10.96
C ALA A 23 8.49 3.02 -10.01
N PHE A 24 9.45 2.12 -9.80
CA PHE A 24 10.61 2.32 -8.95
C PHE A 24 11.48 3.49 -9.43
N ILE A 25 11.78 3.56 -10.72
CA ILE A 25 12.58 4.65 -11.29
C ILE A 25 11.84 5.98 -11.11
N LEU A 26 10.54 6.03 -11.41
CA LEU A 26 9.74 7.24 -11.29
C LEU A 26 9.61 7.71 -9.83
N PHE A 27 9.35 6.80 -8.89
CA PHE A 27 9.32 7.11 -7.46
C PHE A 27 10.69 7.58 -6.95
N SER A 28 11.75 6.84 -7.29
CA SER A 28 13.12 7.21 -6.91
C SER A 28 13.48 8.58 -7.46
N TRP A 29 13.15 8.88 -8.71
CA TRP A 29 13.40 10.19 -9.31
C TRP A 29 12.60 11.29 -8.60
N THR A 30 11.29 11.12 -8.42
CA THR A 30 10.45 12.10 -7.71
C THR A 30 10.98 12.40 -6.30
N LEU A 31 11.38 11.36 -5.55
CA LEU A 31 11.93 11.55 -4.21
C LEU A 31 13.29 12.25 -4.23
N SER A 32 14.16 11.85 -5.17
CA SER A 32 15.53 12.37 -5.26
C SER A 32 15.61 13.80 -5.81
N ALA A 33 14.77 14.13 -6.79
CA ALA A 33 14.83 15.41 -7.50
C ALA A 33 13.86 16.46 -6.96
N VAL A 34 12.79 16.04 -6.29
CA VAL A 34 11.74 16.96 -5.82
C VAL A 34 11.65 16.93 -4.29
N TYR A 35 11.31 15.77 -3.71
CA TYR A 35 10.97 15.70 -2.29
C TYR A 35 12.13 16.02 -1.35
N PHE A 36 13.24 15.27 -1.44
CA PHE A 36 14.37 15.47 -0.51
C PHE A 36 15.07 16.84 -0.66
N PRO A 37 15.34 17.34 -1.88
CA PRO A 37 15.90 18.69 -2.04
C PRO A 37 15.00 19.79 -1.47
N PHE A 38 13.67 19.61 -1.51
CA PHE A 38 12.71 20.56 -0.96
C PHE A 38 12.68 20.52 0.58
N GLN A 39 12.75 19.33 1.18
CA GLN A 39 12.69 19.15 2.63
C GLN A 39 14.02 19.47 3.34
N VAL A 40 15.15 19.11 2.74
CA VAL A 40 16.49 19.23 3.32
C VAL A 40 17.50 19.72 2.26
N PRO A 41 17.57 21.02 1.95
CA PRO A 41 18.31 21.55 0.79
C PRO A 41 19.85 21.49 0.90
N ASP A 42 20.41 21.13 2.06
CA ASP A 42 21.83 21.30 2.38
C ASP A 42 22.74 20.09 2.04
N TYR A 43 22.24 19.10 1.27
CA TYR A 43 22.98 17.89 0.94
C TYR A 43 23.42 17.84 -0.53
N PRO A 44 24.53 17.14 -0.84
CA PRO A 44 24.96 16.95 -2.21
C PRO A 44 24.04 16.01 -2.97
N LYS A 45 23.97 16.19 -4.30
CA LYS A 45 23.03 15.48 -5.19
C LYS A 45 23.05 13.96 -5.05
N TYR A 46 24.24 13.36 -4.84
CA TYR A 46 24.37 11.91 -4.69
C TYR A 46 23.63 11.38 -3.45
N THR A 47 23.57 12.16 -2.37
CA THR A 47 22.85 11.77 -1.15
C THR A 47 21.35 11.72 -1.38
N TYR A 48 20.80 12.66 -2.17
CA TYR A 48 19.37 12.60 -2.53
C TYR A 48 19.03 11.40 -3.40
N TRP A 49 19.89 11.04 -4.35
CA TRP A 49 19.69 9.83 -5.16
C TRP A 49 19.72 8.56 -4.31
N LEU A 50 20.67 8.45 -3.38
CA LEU A 50 20.71 7.33 -2.44
C LEU A 50 19.47 7.30 -1.54
N ALA A 51 19.10 8.43 -0.92
CA ALA A 51 17.94 8.53 -0.05
C ALA A 51 16.63 8.24 -0.79
N GLY A 52 16.47 8.76 -2.02
CA GLY A 52 15.31 8.53 -2.88
C GLY A 52 15.18 7.07 -3.31
N SER A 53 16.26 6.44 -3.76
CA SER A 53 16.24 5.02 -4.13
C SER A 53 15.96 4.11 -2.94
N LEU A 54 16.59 4.36 -1.78
CA LEU A 54 16.34 3.59 -0.56
C LEU A 54 14.91 3.77 -0.06
N SER A 55 14.39 4.99 -0.07
CA SER A 55 13.02 5.29 0.36
C SER A 55 11.99 4.68 -0.60
N ALA A 56 12.22 4.74 -1.91
CA ALA A 56 11.36 4.08 -2.89
C ALA A 56 11.34 2.56 -2.65
N LEU A 57 12.51 1.94 -2.44
CA LEU A 57 12.58 0.50 -2.17
C LEU A 57 11.85 0.13 -0.89
N ALA A 58 12.06 0.89 0.19
CA ALA A 58 11.39 0.69 1.47
C ALA A 58 9.87 0.87 1.35
N PHE A 59 9.41 1.86 0.57
CA PHE A 59 7.99 2.09 0.28
C PHE A 59 7.35 0.86 -0.39
N PHE A 60 7.95 0.34 -1.47
CA PHE A 60 7.45 -0.89 -2.11
C PHE A 60 7.49 -2.10 -1.17
N GLY A 61 8.50 -2.17 -0.28
CA GLY A 61 8.55 -3.17 0.79
C GLY A 61 7.37 -3.07 1.75
N CYS A 62 6.99 -1.86 2.17
CA CYS A 62 5.83 -1.62 3.04
C CYS A 62 4.52 -2.00 2.35
N VAL A 63 4.35 -1.64 1.07
CA VAL A 63 3.20 -2.06 0.26
C VAL A 63 3.12 -3.58 0.16
N LEU A 64 4.24 -4.26 -0.09
CA LEU A 64 4.27 -5.72 -0.11
C LEU A 64 3.88 -6.33 1.24
N LEU A 65 4.39 -5.79 2.36
CA LEU A 65 4.05 -6.27 3.70
C LEU A 65 2.56 -6.07 4.04
N HIS A 66 1.97 -4.96 3.59
CA HIS A 66 0.54 -4.70 3.71
C HIS A 66 -0.30 -5.79 3.03
N GLU A 67 -0.03 -6.06 1.75
CA GLU A 67 -0.73 -7.09 0.98
C GLU A 67 -0.45 -8.50 1.49
N LEU A 68 0.77 -8.76 1.94
CA LEU A 68 1.16 -10.03 2.53
C LEU A 68 0.37 -10.30 3.82
N THR A 69 0.09 -9.27 4.61
CA THR A 69 -0.69 -9.44 5.85
C THR A 69 -2.13 -9.85 5.55
N HIS A 70 -2.77 -9.25 4.56
CA HIS A 70 -4.08 -9.72 4.07
C HIS A 70 -4.04 -11.20 3.68
N CYS A 71 -3.01 -11.61 2.93
CA CYS A 71 -2.89 -12.98 2.46
C CYS A 71 -2.60 -13.98 3.59
N ILE A 72 -1.76 -13.62 4.56
CA ILE A 72 -1.46 -14.46 5.72
C ILE A 72 -2.72 -14.66 6.58
N VAL A 73 -3.48 -13.59 6.83
CA VAL A 73 -4.73 -13.67 7.62
C VAL A 73 -5.79 -14.47 6.87
N ALA A 74 -5.97 -14.24 5.57
CA ALA A 74 -6.88 -15.04 4.74
C ALA A 74 -6.55 -16.54 4.81
N ARG A 75 -5.28 -16.92 4.72
CA ARG A 75 -4.85 -18.32 4.83
C ARG A 75 -5.09 -18.92 6.21
N ARG A 76 -4.89 -18.14 7.28
CA ARG A 76 -5.21 -18.59 8.64
C ARG A 76 -6.71 -18.83 8.84
N LEU A 77 -7.54 -18.15 8.07
CA LEU A 77 -8.99 -18.30 8.05
C LEU A 77 -9.46 -19.38 7.05
N GLY A 78 -8.55 -20.15 6.45
CA GLY A 78 -8.86 -21.25 5.54
C GLY A 78 -9.09 -20.85 4.08
N ILE A 79 -8.84 -19.58 3.71
CA ILE A 79 -9.00 -19.10 2.33
C ILE A 79 -7.71 -19.37 1.55
N PRO A 80 -7.75 -20.16 0.46
CA PRO A 80 -6.55 -20.44 -0.33
C PRO A 80 -6.08 -19.20 -1.09
N VAL A 81 -4.80 -18.82 -0.86
CA VAL A 81 -4.13 -17.74 -1.59
C VAL A 81 -3.04 -18.33 -2.46
N ARG A 82 -3.13 -18.13 -3.79
CA ARG A 82 -2.23 -18.79 -4.75
C ARG A 82 -1.02 -17.94 -5.12
N ARG A 83 -1.17 -16.62 -5.22
CA ARG A 83 -0.12 -15.71 -5.70
C ARG A 83 -0.36 -14.25 -5.32
N ILE A 84 0.73 -13.52 -5.09
CA ILE A 84 0.74 -12.05 -5.04
C ILE A 84 1.60 -11.56 -6.21
N THR A 85 1.08 -10.62 -6.99
CA THR A 85 1.83 -9.97 -8.07
C THR A 85 1.95 -8.49 -7.75
N LEU A 86 3.19 -8.00 -7.66
CA LEU A 86 3.48 -6.59 -7.46
C LEU A 86 3.40 -5.86 -8.81
N PHE A 87 2.44 -4.95 -8.94
CA PHE A 87 2.24 -4.09 -10.10
C PHE A 87 2.61 -2.63 -9.77
N ILE A 88 2.68 -1.80 -10.83
CA ILE A 88 2.91 -0.35 -10.75
C ILE A 88 1.95 0.41 -9.81
N PHE A 89 0.72 -0.07 -9.64
CA PHE A 89 -0.30 0.56 -8.78
C PHE A 89 -0.46 -0.11 -7.40
N GLY A 90 0.38 -1.10 -7.07
CA GLY A 90 0.31 -1.87 -5.82
C GLY A 90 0.37 -3.39 -6.03
N GLY A 91 0.29 -4.16 -4.95
CA GLY A 91 0.20 -5.61 -5.03
C GLY A 91 -1.25 -6.04 -5.32
N VAL A 92 -1.44 -6.80 -6.39
CA VAL A 92 -2.70 -7.51 -6.64
C VAL A 92 -2.50 -8.95 -6.18
N SER A 93 -3.23 -9.34 -5.15
CA SER A 93 -3.30 -10.72 -4.68
C SER A 93 -4.37 -11.48 -5.45
N GLU A 94 -3.97 -12.56 -6.11
CA GLU A 94 -4.90 -13.55 -6.65
C GLU A 94 -5.37 -14.44 -5.50
N MET A 95 -6.54 -14.08 -4.95
CA MET A 95 -7.27 -14.90 -3.99
C MET A 95 -8.35 -15.66 -4.74
N GLU A 96 -8.42 -16.98 -4.56
CA GLU A 96 -9.56 -17.74 -5.06
C GLU A 96 -10.77 -17.38 -4.20
N GLN A 97 -11.77 -16.74 -4.81
CA GLN A 97 -13.06 -16.50 -4.16
C GLN A 97 -13.76 -17.84 -3.96
N MET A 98 -13.69 -18.37 -2.74
CA MET A 98 -14.56 -19.46 -2.29
C MET A 98 -15.80 -18.84 -1.63
N GLN A 99 -16.99 -19.23 -2.12
CA GLN A 99 -18.33 -18.92 -1.61
C GLN A 99 -18.48 -19.16 -0.09
N PRO A 100 -19.47 -18.52 0.57
CA PRO A 100 -19.25 -17.33 1.38
C PRO A 100 -18.45 -17.66 2.66
N ALA A 101 -17.21 -17.18 2.76
CA ALA A 101 -16.57 -17.09 4.07
C ALA A 101 -17.43 -16.11 4.89
N GLY A 102 -18.07 -16.55 5.97
CA GLY A 102 -19.03 -15.71 6.70
C GLY A 102 -18.48 -14.31 7.05
N ALA A 103 -19.35 -13.38 7.45
CA ALA A 103 -18.99 -11.97 7.68
C ALA A 103 -17.75 -11.76 8.58
N ARG A 104 -17.46 -12.70 9.50
CA ARG A 104 -16.28 -12.65 10.38
C ARG A 104 -14.94 -12.79 9.60
N PRO A 105 -14.67 -13.87 8.84
CA PRO A 105 -13.48 -13.97 8.00
C PRO A 105 -13.23 -12.79 7.05
N GLU A 106 -14.29 -12.29 6.40
CA GLU A 106 -14.19 -11.14 5.50
C GLU A 106 -13.80 -9.87 6.26
N PHE A 107 -14.44 -9.61 7.40
CA PHE A 107 -14.13 -8.48 8.26
C PHE A 107 -12.69 -8.54 8.79
N LEU A 108 -12.26 -9.71 9.30
CA LEU A 108 -10.91 -9.89 9.83
C LEU A 108 -9.83 -9.72 8.77
N THR A 109 -10.07 -10.22 7.55
CA THR A 109 -9.14 -10.06 6.44
C THR A 109 -9.08 -8.60 6.01
N THR A 110 -10.20 -7.88 6.02
CA THR A 110 -10.28 -6.45 5.66
C THR A 110 -9.48 -5.58 6.63
N ILE A 111 -9.61 -5.80 7.94
CA ILE A 111 -8.92 -4.97 8.95
C ILE A 111 -7.43 -5.33 9.10
N ALA A 112 -7.01 -6.52 8.64
CA ALA A 112 -5.63 -6.99 8.78
C ALA A 112 -4.58 -6.08 8.14
N GLY A 113 -4.80 -5.64 6.90
CA GLY A 113 -3.89 -4.73 6.20
C GLY A 113 -3.79 -3.36 6.88
N PRO A 114 -4.91 -2.68 7.18
CA PRO A 114 -4.90 -1.44 7.94
C PRO A 114 -4.16 -1.56 9.28
N LEU A 115 -4.39 -2.62 10.05
CA LEU A 115 -3.65 -2.82 11.32
C LEU A 115 -2.14 -3.01 11.10
N ALA A 116 -1.74 -3.72 10.04
CA ALA A 116 -0.32 -3.86 9.69
C ALA A 116 0.32 -2.52 9.32
N SER A 117 -0.38 -1.71 8.51
CA SER A 117 0.06 -0.36 8.16
C SER A 117 0.12 0.57 9.38
N MET A 118 -0.82 0.46 10.33
CA MET A 118 -0.76 1.21 11.58
C MET A 118 0.48 0.81 12.40
N GLY A 119 0.78 -0.48 12.49
CA GLY A 119 1.97 -0.98 13.19
C GLY A 119 3.27 -0.49 12.55
N LEU A 120 3.37 -0.56 11.21
CA LEU A 120 4.52 -0.04 10.47
C LEU A 120 4.64 1.48 10.59
N GLY A 121 3.53 2.22 10.51
CA GLY A 121 3.50 3.67 10.72
C GLY A 121 3.99 4.04 12.11
N ALA A 122 3.46 3.40 13.16
CA ALA A 122 3.91 3.61 14.53
C ALA A 122 5.42 3.34 14.69
N LEU A 123 5.93 2.25 14.10
CA LEU A 123 7.34 1.94 14.10
C LEU A 123 8.19 3.05 13.47
N PHE A 124 7.84 3.50 12.26
CA PHE A 124 8.58 4.56 11.58
C PHE A 124 8.50 5.90 12.31
N LEU A 125 7.36 6.22 12.92
CA LEU A 125 7.20 7.41 13.76
C LEU A 125 8.11 7.34 14.99
N SER A 126 8.08 6.22 15.72
CA SER A 126 8.95 6.03 16.89
C SER A 126 10.42 6.14 16.51
N LEU A 127 10.84 5.50 15.41
CA LEU A 127 12.21 5.62 14.91
C LEU A 127 12.55 7.05 14.52
N ALA A 128 11.67 7.78 13.84
CA ALA A 128 11.91 9.17 13.45
C ALA A 128 12.10 10.09 14.68
N VAL A 129 11.28 9.91 15.71
CA VAL A 129 11.37 10.69 16.96
C VAL A 129 12.68 10.38 17.68
N LEU A 130 13.02 9.12 17.85
CA LEU A 130 14.25 8.69 18.54
C LEU A 130 15.52 9.07 17.77
N ALA A 131 15.45 9.10 16.44
CA ALA A 131 16.56 9.47 15.57
C ALA A 131 16.81 10.98 15.52
N THR A 132 15.81 11.81 15.90
CA THR A 132 15.92 13.27 15.85
C THR A 132 17.01 13.76 16.79
N GLY A 133 17.99 14.48 16.25
CA GLY A 133 19.15 14.99 17.01
C GLY A 133 20.28 13.96 17.22
N VAL A 134 20.08 12.69 16.86
CA VAL A 134 21.08 11.62 16.96
C VAL A 134 21.71 11.30 15.60
N VAL A 135 20.91 11.26 14.53
CA VAL A 135 21.37 10.97 13.17
C VAL A 135 21.21 12.17 12.25
N SER A 136 21.79 12.08 11.05
CA SER A 136 21.68 13.13 10.01
C SER A 136 20.22 13.44 9.66
N ARG A 137 19.92 14.73 9.42
CA ARG A 137 18.57 15.23 9.08
C ARG A 137 17.92 14.45 7.92
N ILE A 138 18.71 14.06 6.91
CA ILE A 138 18.19 13.30 5.76
C ILE A 138 17.60 11.94 6.16
N VAL A 139 18.22 11.24 7.10
CA VAL A 139 17.72 9.93 7.59
C VAL A 139 16.43 10.10 8.37
N VAL A 140 16.31 11.17 9.17
CA VAL A 140 15.06 11.50 9.86
C VAL A 140 13.95 11.78 8.86
N GLU A 141 14.23 12.52 7.78
CA GLU A 141 13.26 12.77 6.72
C GLU A 141 12.87 11.50 5.93
N MET A 142 13.80 10.56 5.72
CA MET A 142 13.47 9.24 5.14
C MET A 142 12.46 8.50 6.02
N LEU A 143 12.68 8.47 7.35
CA LEU A 143 11.77 7.83 8.30
C LEU A 143 10.41 8.54 8.35
N ARG A 144 10.39 9.87 8.32
CA ARG A 144 9.15 10.66 8.22
C ARG A 144 8.38 10.36 6.94
N TYR A 145 9.08 10.29 5.81
CA TYR A 145 8.46 9.91 4.53
C TYR A 145 7.87 8.50 4.59
N MET A 146 8.55 7.52 5.21
CA MET A 146 8.03 6.17 5.44
C MET A 146 6.78 6.17 6.33
N TYR A 147 6.79 6.93 7.42
CA TYR A 147 5.61 7.10 8.28
C TYR A 147 4.41 7.67 7.51
N THR A 148 4.62 8.78 6.78
CA THR A 148 3.55 9.44 6.04
C THR A 148 2.99 8.54 4.93
N SER A 149 3.86 7.95 4.11
CA SER A 149 3.44 7.07 3.02
C SER A 149 2.72 5.80 3.52
N THR A 150 3.18 5.20 4.63
CA THR A 150 2.50 4.05 5.25
C THR A 150 1.13 4.44 5.81
N SER A 151 1.01 5.65 6.39
CA SER A 151 -0.27 6.16 6.88
C SER A 151 -1.26 6.41 5.73
N CYS A 152 -0.79 6.88 4.57
CA CYS A 152 -1.64 7.01 3.37
C CYS A 152 -2.21 5.67 2.90
N LEU A 153 -1.48 4.55 3.09
CA LEU A 153 -1.99 3.23 2.74
C LEU A 153 -3.25 2.85 3.53
N LEU A 154 -3.41 3.36 4.76
CA LEU A 154 -4.62 3.15 5.56
C LEU A 154 -5.88 3.65 4.83
N TYR A 155 -5.77 4.79 4.14
CA TYR A 155 -6.91 5.41 3.48
C TYR A 155 -7.21 4.78 2.12
N SER A 156 -6.21 4.24 1.44
CA SER A 156 -6.33 3.75 0.06
C SER A 156 -7.21 2.49 -0.12
N LYS A 157 -7.45 1.69 0.93
CA LYS A 157 -8.23 0.43 0.85
C LYS A 157 -9.35 0.26 1.87
N VAL A 158 -9.67 1.29 2.64
CA VAL A 158 -10.83 1.27 3.56
C VAL A 158 -12.17 1.32 2.81
N PHE A 159 -12.18 1.66 1.51
CA PHE A 159 -13.35 1.48 0.64
C PHE A 159 -13.41 0.08 0.06
N ILE A 160 -13.65 -0.91 0.92
CA ILE A 160 -14.30 -2.14 0.46
C ILE A 160 -15.76 -1.79 0.14
N ASN A 161 -16.13 -2.12 -1.08
CA ASN A 161 -17.40 -1.89 -1.74
C ASN A 161 -18.63 -2.04 -0.82
N PRO A 162 -19.44 -0.98 -0.59
CA PRO A 162 -20.65 -1.05 0.24
C PRO A 162 -21.71 -2.02 -0.31
N GLU A 163 -21.61 -2.46 -1.56
CA GLU A 163 -22.47 -3.48 -2.20
C GLU A 163 -22.39 -4.86 -1.52
N THR A 164 -21.35 -5.12 -0.71
CA THR A 164 -21.23 -6.39 0.04
C THR A 164 -22.05 -6.40 1.34
N LEU A 165 -22.42 -5.24 1.89
CA LEU A 165 -23.22 -5.15 3.11
C LEU A 165 -24.74 -5.22 2.86
N THR A 166 -25.20 -5.04 1.61
CA THR A 166 -26.62 -5.11 1.23
C THR A 166 -27.08 -6.52 0.85
N ARG A 167 -26.18 -7.48 0.61
CA ARG A 167 -26.54 -8.90 0.45
C ARG A 167 -26.68 -9.61 1.81
N ALA A 168 -27.62 -9.16 2.63
CA ALA A 168 -28.21 -10.02 3.64
C ALA A 168 -28.97 -11.17 2.93
N PRO A 169 -28.98 -12.40 3.48
CA PRO A 169 -29.53 -13.56 2.80
C PRO A 169 -31.06 -13.50 2.79
N SER A 170 -31.65 -12.89 1.77
CA SER A 170 -33.05 -13.15 1.42
C SER A 170 -33.09 -14.31 0.42
N ALA A 171 -33.90 -15.29 0.78
CA ALA A 171 -34.12 -16.53 0.07
C ALA A 171 -34.37 -16.37 -1.45
N ARG A 172 -33.94 -17.41 -2.19
CA ARG A 172 -34.46 -17.83 -3.50
C ARG A 172 -34.36 -16.82 -4.66
N CYS A 173 -33.47 -17.10 -5.60
CA CYS A 173 -33.84 -17.19 -7.03
C CYS A 173 -32.74 -17.91 -7.84
N PRO A 174 -33.09 -18.85 -8.75
CA PRO A 174 -32.12 -19.45 -9.65
C PRO A 174 -31.80 -18.46 -10.79
N LEU A 175 -30.52 -18.33 -11.17
CA LEU A 175 -30.12 -17.55 -12.33
C LEU A 175 -29.33 -18.41 -13.33
N PRO A 176 -29.52 -18.18 -14.64
CA PRO A 176 -29.02 -19.03 -15.70
C PRO A 176 -27.54 -18.77 -16.01
N GLU A 177 -26.93 -19.76 -16.66
CA GLU A 177 -25.56 -19.74 -17.16
C GLU A 177 -25.32 -18.62 -18.18
N GLY A 178 -24.14 -18.00 -18.06
CA GLY A 178 -23.49 -17.27 -19.15
C GLY A 178 -23.53 -15.75 -19.01
N GLU A 179 -22.49 -15.14 -18.43
CA GLU A 179 -21.69 -14.11 -19.10
C GLU A 179 -20.49 -13.72 -18.23
N GLY A 180 -19.33 -13.56 -18.89
CA GLY A 180 -18.05 -13.30 -18.23
C GLY A 180 -17.98 -11.91 -17.60
N ALA A 181 -17.79 -11.85 -16.28
CA ALA A 181 -17.51 -10.60 -15.58
C ALA A 181 -16.00 -10.31 -15.59
N LYS A 182 -15.57 -9.48 -16.56
CA LYS A 182 -14.24 -8.84 -16.58
C LYS A 182 -14.34 -7.45 -15.97
N HIS A 183 -14.28 -7.28 -14.65
CA HIS A 183 -14.16 -5.94 -14.06
C HIS A 183 -13.09 -5.91 -12.98
N ALA A 184 -11.86 -5.58 -13.41
CA ALA A 184 -10.79 -5.12 -12.54
C ALA A 184 -10.94 -3.61 -12.36
N THR A 185 -11.49 -3.18 -11.22
CA THR A 185 -11.58 -1.75 -10.89
C THR A 185 -10.24 -1.28 -10.33
N ILE A 186 -9.50 -0.55 -11.16
CA ILE A 186 -8.26 0.15 -10.80
C ILE A 186 -8.65 1.51 -10.21
N GLY A 187 -8.58 1.64 -8.89
CA GLY A 187 -8.76 2.91 -8.18
C GLY A 187 -7.42 3.64 -8.03
N LEU A 188 -7.21 4.67 -8.86
CA LEU A 188 -6.12 5.64 -8.75
C LEU A 188 -6.55 6.79 -7.84
N PHE A 189 -5.81 7.07 -6.75
CA PHE A 189 -5.82 8.39 -6.10
C PHE A 189 -4.64 8.52 -5.13
N TRP A 190 -3.48 9.01 -5.61
CA TRP A 190 -2.24 9.05 -4.83
C TRP A 190 -1.71 10.46 -4.50
N SER A 191 -2.39 11.53 -4.92
CA SER A 191 -1.82 12.90 -4.84
C SER A 191 -2.50 13.83 -3.83
N ASP A 192 -3.82 13.84 -3.69
CA ASP A 192 -4.46 15.04 -3.12
C ASP A 192 -4.67 14.97 -1.59
N ALA A 193 -4.76 13.76 -1.01
CA ALA A 193 -5.02 13.61 0.43
C ALA A 193 -3.76 13.80 1.31
N CYS A 194 -2.58 13.48 0.79
CA CYS A 194 -1.32 13.57 1.56
C CYS A 194 -0.79 15.00 1.65
N LEU A 195 -0.98 15.81 0.61
CA LEU A 195 -0.57 17.23 0.60
C LEU A 195 -1.43 18.09 1.53
N ALA A 196 -2.72 17.75 1.69
CA ALA A 196 -3.62 18.47 2.59
C ALA A 196 -3.23 18.35 4.07
N SER A 197 -2.58 17.26 4.48
CA SER A 197 -2.13 17.08 5.88
C SER A 197 -0.80 17.78 6.20
N ALA A 198 -0.03 18.20 5.19
CA ALA A 198 1.20 18.98 5.37
C ALA A 198 0.93 20.50 5.38
N ALA A 199 -0.21 20.94 4.82
CA ALA A 199 -0.66 22.32 4.83
C ALA A 199 -1.46 22.64 6.11
N GLY A 200 -0.77 22.64 7.25
CA GLY A 200 -1.31 23.27 8.45
C GLY A 200 -1.43 24.78 8.24
N SER A 201 -2.67 25.29 8.34
CA SER A 201 -3.00 26.69 8.66
C SER A 201 -2.58 27.79 7.64
N THR A 202 -3.54 28.21 6.81
CA THR A 202 -3.94 29.63 6.74
C THR A 202 -5.42 29.76 6.36
N ASN A 203 -6.13 30.49 7.21
CA ASN A 203 -7.51 30.92 7.17
C ASN A 203 -7.80 31.86 5.98
N THR A 204 -8.97 31.77 5.34
CA THR A 204 -9.93 32.86 4.91
C THR A 204 -10.79 32.41 3.72
N THR A 205 -12.08 32.12 3.90
CA THR A 205 -13.29 32.97 3.65
C THR A 205 -13.57 33.29 2.17
N THR A 206 -14.76 32.87 1.69
CA THR A 206 -15.71 33.56 0.77
C THR A 206 -15.11 34.62 -0.19
N TRP A 207 -15.24 34.53 -1.51
CA TRP A 207 -16.44 34.34 -2.34
C TRP A 207 -16.05 33.78 -3.71
#